data_AF-A0A1C0VY45-F1
#
_entry.id   AF-A0A1C0VY45-F1
#
_cell.length_a   1.000
_cell.length_b   1.000
_cell.length_c   1.000
_cell.angle_alpha   90.00
_cell.angle_beta   90.00
_cell.angle_gamma   90.00
#
_symmetry.space_group_name_H-M   'P 1'
#
loop_
_entity.id
_entity.type
_entity.pdbx_description
1 polymer ?
#
loop_
_entity_poly.entity_id
_entity_poly.type
_entity_poly.pdbx_seq_one_letter_code
_entity_poly.pdbx_strand_id
1 'polypeptide(L)'
;MYTFDESIAPQPQESLLNYIKRLRNRLSMSQQQLAAAAGIHGQSLGKLERGKTLRLNQKTKKGLAIALNIPEEYLDAVVSGLPVEGVQKKQYCPRCWKGGTNPDQAWTLPRAKHCLLCGAQLRCSCISCHEPIASFKHKFCPHCGTPYAEPGQKKSHF
;
A
#
# COMPACT_ATOMS: atom_id res chain seq x y z
N MET A 1 -8.53 10.61 3.04
CA MET A 1 -7.37 10.37 3.92
C MET A 1 -7.37 8.90 4.27
N TYR A 2 -6.33 8.14 3.93
CA TYR A 2 -6.21 6.74 4.33
C TYR A 2 -5.56 6.70 5.71
N THR A 3 -6.37 6.59 6.76
CA THR A 3 -5.89 6.26 8.11
C THR A 3 -5.48 4.79 8.09
N PHE A 4 -4.18 4.53 8.13
CA PHE A 4 -3.60 3.19 8.17
C PHE A 4 -3.82 2.60 9.56
N ASP A 5 -4.91 1.84 9.67
CA ASP A 5 -5.22 1.07 10.85
C ASP A 5 -4.79 -0.39 10.61
N GLU A 6 -3.94 -0.94 11.48
CA GLU A 6 -3.48 -2.34 11.42
C GLU A 6 -4.66 -3.32 11.38
N SER A 7 -5.80 -2.95 11.94
CA SER A 7 -7.00 -3.77 11.89
C SER A 7 -7.67 -3.83 10.51
N ILE A 8 -7.18 -3.08 9.51
CA ILE A 8 -7.62 -3.16 8.10
C ILE A 8 -6.70 -4.09 7.27
N ALA A 9 -5.47 -4.33 7.72
CA ALA A 9 -4.53 -5.18 7.00
C ALA A 9 -5.04 -6.64 6.91
N PRO A 10 -4.73 -7.36 5.82
CA PRO A 10 -5.04 -8.78 5.72
C PRO A 10 -4.27 -9.60 6.73
N GLN A 11 -4.95 -10.55 7.39
CA GLN A 11 -4.28 -11.49 8.27
C GLN A 11 -3.56 -12.58 7.45
N PRO A 12 -2.45 -13.14 7.96
CA PRO A 12 -1.80 -14.28 7.32
C PRO A 12 -2.81 -15.42 7.14
N GLN A 13 -2.91 -15.97 5.92
CA GLN A 13 -3.84 -17.05 5.55
C GLN A 13 -5.34 -16.69 5.58
N GLU A 14 -5.69 -15.41 5.71
CA GLU A 14 -7.09 -14.98 5.61
C GLU A 14 -7.59 -15.14 4.17
N SER A 15 -8.70 -15.85 3.98
CA SER A 15 -9.35 -15.98 2.68
C SER A 15 -10.05 -14.68 2.26
N LEU A 16 -10.19 -14.46 0.94
CA LEU A 16 -10.87 -13.29 0.36
C LEU A 16 -12.26 -13.04 0.95
N LEU A 17 -13.03 -14.12 1.16
CA LEU A 17 -14.39 -14.02 1.70
C LEU A 17 -14.38 -13.54 3.16
N ASN A 18 -13.43 -14.02 3.97
CA ASN A 18 -13.32 -13.63 5.38
C ASN A 18 -12.85 -12.18 5.49
N TYR A 19 -11.86 -11.80 4.66
CA TYR A 19 -11.35 -10.44 4.61
C TYR A 19 -12.44 -9.42 4.27
N ILE A 20 -13.21 -9.66 3.20
CA ILE A 20 -14.30 -8.76 2.79
C ILE A 20 -15.40 -8.70 3.86
N LYS A 21 -15.82 -9.85 4.42
CA LYS A 21 -16.84 -9.89 5.48
C LYS A 21 -16.40 -9.12 6.73
N ARG A 22 -15.15 -9.28 7.15
CA ARG A 22 -14.58 -8.61 8.32
C ARG A 22 -14.62 -7.09 8.14
N LEU A 23 -14.12 -6.60 7.01
CA LEU A 23 -14.14 -5.16 6.70
C LEU A 23 -15.57 -4.61 6.56
N ARG A 24 -16.47 -5.35 5.91
CA ARG A 24 -17.88 -4.96 5.77
C ARG A 24 -18.57 -4.84 7.14
N ASN A 25 -18.39 -5.82 8.02
CA ASN A 25 -18.97 -5.81 9.37
C ASN A 25 -18.42 -4.67 10.21
N ARG A 26 -17.12 -4.36 10.07
CA ARG A 26 -16.49 -3.25 10.75
C ARG A 26 -17.06 -1.89 10.32
N LEU A 27 -17.37 -1.74 9.03
CA LEU A 27 -18.01 -0.54 8.49
C LEU A 27 -19.53 -0.54 8.72
N SER A 28 -20.07 -1.52 9.46
CA SER A 28 -21.51 -1.69 9.70
C SER A 28 -22.36 -1.67 8.41
N MET A 29 -21.80 -2.20 7.31
CA MET A 29 -22.47 -2.22 6.01
C MET A 29 -23.22 -3.54 5.79
N SER A 30 -24.40 -3.45 5.18
CA SER A 30 -25.07 -4.62 4.61
C SER A 30 -24.39 -5.06 3.30
N GLN A 31 -24.65 -6.30 2.86
CA GLN A 31 -24.14 -6.80 1.59
C GLN A 31 -24.63 -5.93 0.41
N GLN A 32 -25.89 -5.48 0.45
CA GLN A 32 -26.44 -4.62 -0.60
C GLN A 32 -25.77 -3.23 -0.62
N GLN A 33 -25.50 -2.66 0.55
CA GLN A 33 -24.80 -1.38 0.67
C GLN A 33 -23.37 -1.45 0.13
N LEU A 34 -22.63 -2.51 0.48
CA LEU A 34 -21.29 -2.71 -0.06
C LEU A 34 -21.31 -2.91 -1.58
N ALA A 35 -22.27 -3.69 -2.11
CA ALA A 35 -22.41 -3.91 -3.54
C ALA A 35 -22.68 -2.59 -4.29
N ALA A 36 -23.60 -1.77 -3.77
CA ALA A 36 -23.92 -0.46 -4.32
C ALA A 36 -22.70 0.48 -4.27
N ALA A 37 -22.02 0.57 -3.13
CA ALA A 37 -20.83 1.41 -2.96
C ALA A 37 -19.67 0.99 -3.87
N ALA A 38 -19.49 -0.31 -4.10
CA ALA A 38 -18.46 -0.85 -4.99
C ALA A 38 -18.87 -0.84 -6.47
N GLY A 39 -20.10 -0.45 -6.81
CA GLY A 39 -20.60 -0.47 -8.19
C GLY A 39 -20.66 -1.89 -8.78
N ILE A 40 -20.94 -2.90 -7.95
CA ILE A 40 -21.05 -4.30 -8.37
C ILE A 40 -22.46 -4.85 -8.10
N HIS A 41 -22.84 -5.88 -8.86
CA HIS A 41 -24.12 -6.53 -8.65
C HIS A 41 -24.15 -7.30 -7.32
N GLY A 42 -25.27 -7.23 -6.58
CA GLY A 42 -25.40 -7.89 -5.28
C GLY A 42 -25.19 -9.41 -5.34
N GLN A 43 -25.60 -10.07 -6.42
CA GLN A 43 -25.34 -11.50 -6.60
C GLN A 43 -23.83 -11.81 -6.76
N SER A 44 -23.07 -10.90 -7.37
CA SER A 44 -21.62 -11.06 -7.55
C SER A 44 -20.92 -10.96 -6.20
N LEU A 45 -21.31 -10.00 -5.36
CA LEU A 45 -20.81 -9.90 -3.99
C LEU A 45 -21.22 -11.13 -3.15
N GLY A 46 -22.45 -11.62 -3.31
CA GLY A 46 -22.90 -12.85 -2.66
C GLY A 46 -22.14 -14.11 -3.10
N LYS A 47 -21.59 -14.15 -4.32
CA LYS A 47 -20.70 -15.24 -4.76
C LYS A 47 -19.30 -15.10 -4.14
N LEU A 48 -18.79 -13.87 -4.02
CA LEU A 48 -17.52 -13.57 -3.35
C LEU A 48 -17.56 -13.95 -1.88
N GLU A 49 -18.57 -13.51 -1.14
CA GLU A 49 -18.70 -13.79 0.31
C GLU A 49 -19.02 -15.26 0.63
N ARG A 50 -19.46 -16.04 -0.36
CA ARG A 50 -19.63 -17.50 -0.27
C ARG A 50 -18.41 -18.28 -0.76
N GLY A 51 -17.33 -17.61 -1.15
CA GLY A 51 -16.10 -18.25 -1.64
C GLY A 51 -16.21 -18.89 -3.03
N LYS A 52 -17.30 -18.63 -3.77
CA LYS A 52 -17.50 -19.19 -5.12
C LYS A 52 -16.69 -18.47 -6.19
N THR A 53 -16.26 -17.24 -5.90
CA THR A 53 -15.41 -16.44 -6.78
C THR A 53 -14.10 -16.15 -6.05
N LEU A 54 -13.00 -16.68 -6.56
CA LEU A 54 -11.66 -16.49 -6.00
C LEU A 54 -10.85 -15.42 -6.75
N ARG A 55 -11.29 -15.02 -7.95
CA ARG A 55 -10.62 -14.02 -8.78
C ARG A 55 -11.47 -12.75 -8.88
N LEU A 56 -10.83 -11.61 -8.63
CA LEU A 56 -11.43 -10.30 -8.81
C LEU A 56 -11.02 -9.73 -10.17
N ASN A 57 -11.99 -9.24 -10.95
CA ASN A 57 -11.67 -8.43 -12.11
C ASN A 57 -11.23 -7.01 -11.66
N GLN A 58 -10.53 -6.29 -12.52
CA GLN A 58 -9.96 -4.97 -12.16
C GLN A 58 -11.03 -3.95 -11.74
N LYS A 59 -12.22 -3.98 -12.36
CA LYS A 59 -13.33 -3.05 -12.04
C LYS A 59 -13.89 -3.32 -10.64
N THR A 60 -14.14 -4.59 -10.33
CA THR A 60 -14.62 -5.07 -9.02
C THR A 60 -13.58 -4.81 -7.94
N LYS A 61 -12.28 -5.04 -8.22
CA LYS A 61 -11.20 -4.75 -7.29
C LYS A 61 -11.17 -3.26 -6.92
N LYS A 62 -11.16 -2.37 -7.91
CA LYS A 62 -11.21 -0.92 -7.71
C LYS A 62 -12.44 -0.48 -6.92
N GLY A 63 -13.61 -0.99 -7.29
CA GLY A 63 -14.87 -0.69 -6.61
C GLY A 63 -14.83 -1.11 -5.15
N LEU A 64 -14.38 -2.33 -4.85
CA LEU A 64 -14.27 -2.83 -3.49
C LEU A 64 -13.22 -2.07 -2.67
N ALA A 65 -12.07 -1.74 -3.26
CA ALA A 65 -11.02 -0.96 -2.61
C ALA A 65 -11.54 0.41 -2.17
N ILE A 66 -12.29 1.10 -3.04
CA ILE A 66 -12.91 2.39 -2.74
C ILE A 66 -13.99 2.23 -1.67
N ALA A 67 -14.91 1.27 -1.83
CA ALA A 67 -16.04 1.08 -0.91
C ALA A 67 -15.61 0.65 0.50
N LEU A 68 -14.57 -0.17 0.60
CA LEU A 68 -14.01 -0.63 1.88
C LEU A 68 -12.95 0.33 2.43
N ASN A 69 -12.62 1.39 1.69
CA ASN A 69 -11.56 2.36 2.01
C ASN A 69 -10.20 1.70 2.31
N ILE A 70 -9.80 0.80 1.41
CA ILE A 70 -8.55 0.03 1.51
C ILE A 70 -7.71 0.19 0.23
N PRO A 71 -6.39 -0.05 0.31
CA PRO A 71 -5.56 -0.20 -0.89
C PRO A 71 -5.97 -1.41 -1.74
N GLU A 72 -5.88 -1.31 -3.06
CA GLU A 72 -6.16 -2.43 -3.98
C GLU A 72 -5.21 -3.62 -3.74
N GLU A 73 -4.00 -3.33 -3.28
CA GLU A 73 -2.92 -4.27 -3.01
C GLU A 73 -3.28 -5.25 -1.88
N TYR A 74 -4.14 -4.84 -0.93
CA TYR A 74 -4.64 -5.74 0.10
C TYR A 74 -5.55 -6.82 -0.49
N LEU A 75 -6.36 -6.47 -1.49
CA LEU A 75 -7.18 -7.45 -2.20
C LEU A 75 -6.31 -8.38 -3.04
N ASP A 76 -5.27 -7.86 -3.70
CA ASP A 76 -4.33 -8.67 -4.50
C ASP A 76 -3.54 -9.66 -3.63
N ALA A 77 -3.08 -9.24 -2.45
CA ALA A 77 -2.35 -10.10 -1.52
C ALA A 77 -3.22 -11.25 -1.01
N VAL A 78 -4.47 -10.94 -0.63
CA VAL A 78 -5.43 -11.95 -0.16
C VAL A 78 -5.80 -12.94 -1.26
N VAL A 79 -5.98 -12.47 -2.50
CA VAL A 79 -6.25 -13.35 -3.65
C VAL A 79 -5.05 -14.24 -3.97
N SER A 80 -3.84 -13.71 -3.86
CA SER A 80 -2.60 -14.42 -4.21
C SER A 80 -2.13 -15.38 -3.10
N GLY A 81 -2.72 -15.29 -1.90
CA GLY A 81 -2.27 -16.04 -0.72
C GLY A 81 -0.86 -15.66 -0.26
N LEU A 82 -0.30 -14.60 -0.84
CA LEU A 82 0.99 -14.07 -0.43
C LEU A 82 0.75 -13.24 0.83
N PRO A 83 1.59 -13.39 1.87
CA PRO A 83 1.56 -12.45 2.97
C PRO A 83 1.70 -11.05 2.38
N VAL A 84 0.94 -10.09 2.93
CA VAL A 84 1.26 -8.69 2.72
C VAL A 84 2.60 -8.46 3.41
N GLU A 85 3.70 -8.80 2.73
CA GLU A 85 5.02 -8.27 3.05
C GLU A 85 4.84 -6.77 3.02
N GLY A 86 4.79 -6.19 4.22
CA GLY A 86 4.11 -4.95 4.53
C GLY A 86 3.97 -3.98 3.36
N VAL A 87 2.72 -3.59 3.07
CA VAL A 87 2.41 -2.36 2.31
C VAL A 87 3.06 -1.10 2.93
N GLN A 88 3.78 -1.26 4.04
CA GLN A 88 4.81 -0.33 4.50
C GLN A 88 6.16 -0.57 3.80
N LYS A 89 6.26 -0.40 2.48
CA LYS A 89 7.57 -0.02 1.94
C LYS A 89 7.80 1.41 2.40
N LYS A 90 8.45 1.54 3.55
CA LYS A 90 9.07 2.77 4.04
C LYS A 90 10.01 3.25 2.95
N GLN A 91 9.51 4.16 2.14
CA GLN A 91 10.16 4.65 0.94
C GLN A 91 10.57 6.11 1.12
N TYR A 92 11.65 6.48 0.47
CA TYR A 92 12.15 7.83 0.48
C TYR A 92 12.63 8.22 -0.92
N CYS A 93 12.63 9.51 -1.18
CA CYS A 93 13.31 10.06 -2.34
C CYS A 93 14.76 10.38 -1.96
N PRO A 94 15.77 9.77 -2.61
CA PRO A 94 17.17 10.05 -2.29
C PRO A 94 17.60 11.48 -2.58
N ARG A 95 16.84 12.22 -3.41
CA ARG A 95 17.15 13.61 -3.77
C ARG A 95 16.41 14.65 -2.95
N CYS A 96 15.22 14.33 -2.46
CA CYS A 96 14.34 15.29 -1.79
C CYS A 96 14.19 15.03 -0.29
N TRP A 97 14.51 13.83 0.18
CA TRP A 97 14.41 13.51 1.60
C TRP A 97 15.51 14.21 2.40
N LYS A 98 15.13 14.85 3.51
CA LYS A 98 16.06 15.41 4.48
C LYS A 98 16.39 14.32 5.51
N GLY A 99 17.60 13.78 5.45
CA GLY A 99 18.00 12.69 6.34
C GLY A 99 17.79 13.02 7.82
N GLY A 100 17.18 12.09 8.56
CA GLY A 100 16.80 12.29 9.96
C GLY A 100 15.39 12.86 10.17
N THR A 101 14.64 13.16 9.11
CA THR A 101 13.20 13.45 9.19
C THR A 101 12.37 12.26 8.73
N ASN A 102 11.08 12.23 9.07
CA ASN A 102 10.18 11.27 8.44
C ASN A 102 10.09 11.57 6.92
N PRO A 103 10.02 10.53 6.06
CA PRO A 103 9.73 10.72 4.65
C PRO A 103 8.37 11.36 4.42
N ASP A 104 8.20 11.97 3.25
CA ASP A 104 6.91 12.55 2.86
C ASP A 104 5.82 11.48 2.83
N GLN A 105 4.65 11.78 3.39
CA GLN A 105 3.49 10.87 3.39
C GLN A 105 3.05 10.48 1.97
N ALA A 106 3.30 11.34 0.97
CA ALA A 106 3.03 11.02 -0.42
C ALA A 106 3.88 9.84 -0.93
N TRP A 107 5.07 9.61 -0.35
CA TRP A 107 5.96 8.50 -0.71
C TRP A 107 5.61 7.20 0.01
N THR A 108 4.84 7.28 1.10
CA THR A 108 4.36 6.09 1.82
C THR A 108 3.09 5.51 1.21
N LEU A 109 2.57 6.11 0.13
CA LEU A 109 1.44 5.56 -0.62
C LEU A 109 1.88 4.30 -1.37
N PRO A 110 1.08 3.21 -1.39
CA PRO A 110 1.47 1.94 -2.02
C PRO A 110 1.77 2.07 -3.52
N ARG A 111 1.04 2.96 -4.19
CA ARG A 111 1.21 3.28 -5.62
C ARG A 111 2.37 4.22 -5.93
N ALA A 112 2.98 4.83 -4.91
CA ALA A 112 4.05 5.78 -5.14
C ALA A 112 5.30 5.02 -5.61
N LYS A 113 5.68 5.25 -6.87
CA LYS A 113 6.91 4.71 -7.46
C LYS A 113 7.97 5.80 -7.67
N HIS A 114 7.54 7.05 -7.79
CA HIS A 114 8.39 8.20 -8.10
C HIS A 114 8.05 9.39 -7.21
N CYS A 115 9.05 10.22 -6.93
CA CYS A 115 8.91 11.45 -6.17
C CYS A 115 8.18 12.51 -7.00
N LEU A 116 7.07 13.04 -6.48
CA LEU A 116 6.30 14.10 -7.15
C LEU A 116 7.05 15.43 -7.27
N LEU A 117 8.16 15.62 -6.53
CA LEU A 117 8.95 16.87 -6.54
C LEU A 117 10.13 16.85 -7.53
N CYS A 118 10.67 15.67 -7.85
CA CYS A 118 11.88 15.57 -8.68
C CYS A 118 11.85 14.44 -9.71
N GLY A 119 10.79 13.63 -9.76
CA GLY A 119 10.64 12.51 -10.69
C GLY A 119 11.51 11.29 -10.37
N ALA A 120 12.42 11.37 -9.40
CA ALA A 120 13.31 10.26 -9.05
C ALA A 120 12.52 9.06 -8.50
N GLN A 121 12.97 7.85 -8.82
CA GLN A 121 12.37 6.63 -8.30
C GLN A 121 12.52 6.56 -6.77
N LEU A 122 11.42 6.23 -6.09
CA LEU A 122 11.42 6.04 -4.65
C LEU A 122 12.15 4.74 -4.29
N ARG A 123 12.95 4.80 -3.22
CA ARG A 123 13.75 3.67 -2.76
C ARG A 123 13.30 3.23 -1.37
N CYS A 124 13.35 1.94 -1.10
CA CYS A 124 13.14 1.34 0.21
C CYS A 124 14.39 0.61 0.73
N SER A 125 15.52 0.75 0.03
CA SER A 125 16.80 0.13 0.35
C SER A 125 17.95 1.12 0.18
N CYS A 126 19.09 0.77 0.77
CA CYS A 126 20.33 1.52 0.61
C CYS A 126 20.77 1.56 -0.87
N ILE A 127 21.35 2.68 -1.29
CA ILE A 127 21.87 2.87 -2.65
C ILE A 127 23.11 2.01 -2.91
N SER A 128 23.92 1.79 -1.86
CA SER A 128 25.21 1.10 -1.95
C SER A 128 25.07 -0.40 -1.66
N CYS A 129 24.61 -0.77 -0.46
CA CYS A 129 24.55 -2.18 -0.05
C CYS A 129 23.21 -2.87 -0.33
N HIS A 130 22.22 -2.17 -0.90
CA HIS A 130 20.89 -2.70 -1.20
C HIS A 130 20.08 -3.24 0.00
N GLU A 131 20.58 -3.10 1.22
CA GLU A 131 19.89 -3.53 2.43
C GLU A 131 18.59 -2.73 2.63
N PRO A 132 17.47 -3.38 3.00
CA PRO A 132 16.21 -2.70 3.31
C PRO A 132 16.36 -1.68 4.43
N ILE A 133 15.72 -0.52 4.29
CA ILE A 133 15.77 0.53 5.31
C ILE A 133 14.76 0.21 6.41
N ALA A 134 15.27 -0.26 7.56
CA ALA A 134 14.45 -0.50 8.74
C ALA A 134 13.93 0.79 9.40
N SER A 135 14.68 1.89 9.32
CA SER A 135 14.35 3.14 9.99
C SER A 135 14.94 4.38 9.30
N PHE A 136 14.14 5.45 9.25
CA PHE A 136 14.54 6.77 8.75
C PHE A 136 15.01 7.73 9.85
N LYS A 137 15.17 7.27 11.09
CA LYS A 137 15.73 8.08 12.19
C LYS A 137 17.14 8.57 11.89
N HIS A 138 17.91 7.78 11.14
CA HIS A 138 19.30 8.08 10.80
C HIS A 138 19.44 8.47 9.33
N LYS A 139 20.36 9.39 9.05
CA LYS A 139 20.68 9.86 7.69
C LYS A 139 21.61 8.92 6.90
N PHE A 140 22.11 7.88 7.55
CA PHE A 140 23.06 6.90 7.00
C PHE A 140 22.53 5.47 7.13
N CYS A 141 23.00 4.60 6.25
CA CYS A 141 22.79 3.16 6.36
C CYS A 141 23.57 2.59 7.55
N PRO A 142 22.92 1.83 8.45
CA PRO A 142 23.61 1.23 9.61
C PRO A 142 24.58 0.10 9.21
N HIS A 143 24.44 -0.49 8.02
CA HIS A 143 25.28 -1.60 7.56
C HIS A 143 26.55 -1.13 6.84
N CYS A 144 26.44 -0.13 5.96
CA CYS A 144 27.56 0.31 5.13
C CYS A 144 27.97 1.77 5.34
N GLY A 145 27.31 2.51 6.23
CA GLY A 145 27.61 3.93 6.51
C GLY A 145 27.28 4.90 5.38
N THR A 146 26.80 4.42 4.23
CA THR A 146 26.49 5.28 3.08
C THR A 146 25.32 6.20 3.41
N PRO A 147 25.41 7.51 3.13
CA PRO A 147 24.28 8.42 3.29
C PRO A 147 23.16 8.03 2.34
N TYR A 148 21.93 8.09 2.84
CA TYR A 148 20.76 7.81 2.00
C TYR A 148 20.49 8.92 0.98
N ALA A 149 20.85 10.16 1.31
CA ALA A 149 20.72 11.27 0.38
C ALA A 149 21.79 11.21 -0.72
N GLU A 150 21.38 11.35 -1.98
CA GLU A 150 22.29 11.57 -3.10
C GLU A 150 22.89 12.98 -2.99
N PRO A 151 24.20 13.15 -3.27
CA PRO A 151 24.77 14.48 -3.41
C PRO A 151 24.06 15.18 -4.58
N GLY A 152 23.31 16.23 -4.25
CA GLY A 152 22.36 16.84 -5.17
C GLY A 152 22.99 17.27 -6.49
N GLN A 153 22.55 16.68 -7.60
CA GLN A 153 22.63 17.36 -8.89
C GLN A 153 21.71 18.58 -8.81
N LYS A 154 22.33 19.77 -8.77
CA LYS A 154 21.67 21.07 -8.83
C LYS A 154 20.60 21.04 -9.93
N LYS A 155 19.34 21.29 -9.57
CA LYS A 155 18.28 21.50 -10.55
C LYS A 155 18.63 22.75 -11.35
N SER A 156 18.89 22.59 -12.65
CA SER A 156 18.83 23.68 -13.61
C SER A 156 17.41 24.25 -13.58
N HIS A 157 17.30 25.51 -13.17
CA HIS A 157 16.11 26.33 -13.34
C HIS A 157 15.70 26.33 -14.82
N PHE A 158 14.42 26.12 -15.10
CA PHE A 158 13.76 26.57 -16.32
C PHE A 158 12.63 27.49 -15.89
#